data_AF-A0A1Q7FEY4-F1
#
_entry.id   AF-A0A1Q7FEY4-F1
#
_cell.length_a   1.000
_cell.length_b   1.000
_cell.length_c   1.000
_cell.angle_alpha   90.00
_cell.angle_beta   90.00
_cell.angle_gamma   90.00
#
_symmetry.space_group_name_H-M   'P 1'
#
loop_
_entity.id
_entity.type
_entity.pdbx_description
1 polymer ?
#
loop_
_entity_poly.entity_id
_entity_poly.type
_entity_poly.pdbx_seq_one_letter_code
_entity_poly.pdbx_strand_id
1 'polypeptide(L)'
;MRQSRVIETEPWGVTEQPRFLNQVLEVEWPGSPRQLLAAAKAVEREGGRKPARRWGPRAIDIDILLFGGVSVSDPDLQIPHPRIAERPFVVAGLSELGVKAEIRSVARS
;
A
#
# COMPACT_ATOMS: atom_id res chain seq x y z
N MET A 1 -0.03 11.48 -13.08
CA MET A 1 0.06 10.17 -12.39
C MET A 1 1.23 9.40 -12.98
N ARG A 2 2.05 8.78 -12.14
CA ARG A 2 3.10 7.83 -12.56
C ARG A 2 2.78 6.46 -11.98
N GLN A 3 3.23 5.40 -12.64
CA GLN A 3 2.95 4.03 -12.23
C GLN A 3 4.16 3.12 -12.44
N SER A 4 4.39 2.19 -11.52
CA SER A 4 5.34 1.11 -11.72
C SER A 4 4.78 0.06 -12.68
N ARG A 5 5.59 -0.90 -13.08
CA ARG A 5 5.11 -2.15 -13.68
C ARG A 5 4.19 -2.89 -12.71
N VAL A 6 3.27 -3.65 -13.29
CA VAL A 6 2.52 -4.67 -12.57
C VAL A 6 3.42 -5.89 -12.41
N ILE A 7 3.57 -6.41 -11.20
CA ILE A 7 4.35 -7.61 -10.92
C ILE A 7 3.53 -8.64 -10.15
N GLU A 8 3.75 -9.89 -10.49
CA GLU A 8 3.04 -11.01 -9.87
C GLU A 8 3.87 -11.62 -8.72
N THR A 9 3.31 -11.63 -7.52
CA THR A 9 4.01 -12.13 -6.31
C THR A 9 3.23 -13.26 -5.65
N GLU A 10 3.96 -14.10 -4.92
CA GLU A 10 3.33 -15.06 -4.01
C GLU A 10 2.50 -14.34 -2.93
N PRO A 11 1.39 -14.96 -2.47
CA PRO A 11 0.66 -14.50 -1.31
C PRO A 11 1.51 -14.45 -0.04
N TRP A 12 1.25 -13.46 0.81
CA TRP A 12 1.89 -13.38 2.13
C TRP A 12 1.00 -14.01 3.20
N GLY A 13 1.58 -14.88 4.04
CA GLY A 13 0.88 -15.56 5.13
C GLY A 13 0.10 -16.80 4.68
N VAL A 14 -1.09 -16.63 4.10
CA VAL A 14 -1.90 -17.76 3.59
C VAL A 14 -1.48 -18.02 2.15
N THR A 15 -0.78 -19.12 1.88
CA THR A 15 -0.23 -19.42 0.55
C THR A 15 -1.18 -20.24 -0.33
N GLU A 16 -2.20 -20.88 0.24
CA GLU A 16 -3.26 -21.59 -0.50
C GLU A 16 -4.28 -20.61 -1.12
N GLN A 17 -3.81 -19.70 -1.95
CA GLN A 17 -4.63 -18.76 -2.72
C GLN A 17 -3.91 -18.33 -4.02
N PRO A 18 -4.62 -17.76 -5.00
CA PRO A 18 -3.98 -17.24 -6.21
C PRO A 18 -2.91 -16.19 -5.90
N ARG A 19 -1.93 -16.06 -6.80
CA ARG A 19 -0.90 -15.02 -6.74
C ARG A 19 -1.53 -13.62 -6.79
N PHE A 20 -0.83 -12.64 -6.23
CA PHE A 20 -1.25 -11.24 -6.29
C PHE A 20 -0.57 -10.52 -7.45
N LEU A 21 -1.34 -9.69 -8.15
CA LEU A 21 -0.80 -8.64 -9.00
C LEU A 21 -0.63 -7.37 -8.15
N ASN A 22 0.60 -6.85 -8.11
CA ASN A 22 0.94 -5.67 -7.32
C ASN A 22 1.50 -4.56 -8.21
N GLN A 23 1.18 -3.31 -7.85
CA GLN A 23 1.65 -2.12 -8.54
C GLN A 23 1.76 -0.96 -7.54
N VAL A 24 2.69 -0.04 -7.78
CA VAL A 24 2.80 1.23 -7.04
C VAL A 24 2.37 2.37 -7.96
N LEU A 25 1.53 3.26 -7.44
CA LEU A 25 1.04 4.44 -8.14
C LEU A 25 1.46 5.71 -7.40
N GLU A 26 1.86 6.74 -8.15
CA GLU A 26 2.06 8.10 -7.66
C GLU A 26 0.97 9.00 -8.23
N VAL A 27 0.13 9.52 -7.33
CA VAL A 27 -1.05 10.32 -7.66
C VAL A 27 -0.96 11.71 -7.02
N GLU A 28 -1.48 12.71 -7.72
CA GLU A 28 -1.74 14.02 -7.13
C GLU A 28 -3.03 13.95 -6.32
N TRP A 29 -2.99 14.44 -5.08
CA TRP A 29 -4.14 14.42 -4.18
C TRP A 29 -4.26 15.75 -3.44
N PRO A 30 -5.36 16.50 -3.62
CA PRO A 30 -5.53 17.82 -2.99
C PRO A 30 -6.01 17.74 -1.52
N GLY A 31 -6.43 16.57 -1.04
CA GLY A 31 -6.98 16.38 0.30
C GLY A 31 -5.95 15.94 1.34
N SER A 32 -6.42 15.67 2.55
CA SER A 32 -5.63 15.10 3.64
C SER A 32 -5.37 13.58 3.47
N PRO A 33 -4.38 13.01 4.20
CA PRO A 33 -4.18 11.56 4.26
C PRO A 33 -5.43 10.78 4.70
N ARG A 34 -6.21 11.35 5.61
CA ARG A 34 -7.46 10.74 6.10
C ARG A 34 -8.52 10.67 4.99
N GLN A 35 -8.64 11.73 4.20
CA GLN A 35 -9.54 11.74 3.04
C GLN A 35 -9.07 10.75 1.97
N LEU A 36 -7.75 10.62 1.76
CA LEU A 36 -7.19 9.61 0.85
C LEU A 36 -7.51 8.19 1.32
N LEU A 37 -7.39 7.91 2.63
CA LEU A 37 -7.74 6.60 3.20
C LEU A 37 -9.23 6.28 2.99
N ALA A 38 -10.11 7.27 3.18
CA ALA A 38 -11.53 7.10 2.94
C ALA A 38 -11.83 6.80 1.46
N ALA A 39 -11.17 7.52 0.54
CA ALA A 39 -11.28 7.30 -0.90
C ALA A 39 -10.76 5.92 -1.32
N ALA A 40 -9.59 5.50 -0.83
CA ALA A 40 -9.02 4.18 -1.07
C ALA A 40 -9.98 3.06 -0.62
N LYS A 41 -10.51 3.16 0.59
CA LYS A 41 -11.53 2.21 1.10
C LYS A 41 -12.81 2.21 0.26
N ALA A 42 -13.19 3.34 -0.36
CA ALA A 42 -14.35 3.40 -1.25
C ALA A 42 -14.09 2.65 -2.56
N VAL A 43 -12.95 2.90 -3.20
CA VAL A 43 -12.50 2.17 -4.40
C VAL A 43 -12.42 0.67 -4.13
N GLU A 44 -11.91 0.27 -2.96
CA GLU A 44 -11.88 -1.14 -2.58
C GLU A 44 -13.27 -1.78 -2.54
N ARG A 45 -14.26 -1.09 -1.96
CA ARG A 45 -15.65 -1.57 -1.89
C ARG A 45 -16.27 -1.66 -3.28
N GLU A 46 -16.05 -0.65 -4.11
CA GLU A 46 -16.52 -0.62 -5.51
C GLU A 46 -15.89 -1.74 -6.34
N GLY A 47 -14.61 -2.05 -6.12
CA GLY A 47 -13.90 -3.19 -6.71
C GLY A 47 -14.32 -4.56 -6.17
N GLY A 48 -15.36 -4.63 -5.33
CA GLY A 48 -15.94 -5.89 -4.86
C GLY A 48 -15.32 -6.44 -3.58
N ARG A 49 -14.56 -5.65 -2.82
CA ARG A 49 -14.07 -6.07 -1.50
C ARG A 49 -15.25 -6.32 -0.56
N LYS A 50 -15.40 -7.58 -0.16
CA LYS A 50 -16.34 -8.02 0.88
C LYS A 50 -15.59 -8.24 2.19
N PRO A 51 -16.25 -8.11 3.35
CA PRO A 51 -15.68 -8.56 4.62
C PRO A 51 -15.25 -10.03 4.51
N ALA A 52 -13.97 -10.30 4.79
CA ALA A 52 -13.37 -11.62 4.66
C ALA A 52 -12.37 -11.86 5.79
N ARG A 53 -11.93 -13.11 5.95
CA ARG A 53 -10.89 -13.48 6.92
C ARG A 53 -9.63 -12.65 6.69
N ARG A 54 -8.95 -12.25 7.77
CA ARG A 54 -7.64 -11.59 7.72
C ARG A 54 -6.68 -12.42 6.84
N TRP A 55 -6.07 -11.78 5.84
CA TRP A 55 -5.17 -12.38 4.83
C TRP A 55 -5.79 -13.37 3.83
N GLY A 56 -7.13 -13.43 3.76
CA GLY A 56 -7.80 -14.15 2.67
C GLY A 56 -7.70 -13.41 1.33
N PRO A 57 -8.17 -14.04 0.24
CA PRO A 57 -8.19 -13.45 -1.08
C PRO A 57 -8.98 -12.13 -1.10
N ARG A 58 -8.46 -11.14 -1.81
CA ARG A 58 -9.10 -9.83 -1.97
C ARG A 58 -9.08 -9.46 -3.45
N ALA A 59 -10.20 -8.93 -3.95
CA ALA A 59 -10.27 -8.41 -5.32
C ALA A 59 -9.31 -7.24 -5.52
N ILE A 60 -9.20 -6.37 -4.51
CA ILE A 60 -8.27 -5.24 -4.48
C ILE A 60 -7.93 -4.86 -3.02
N ASP A 61 -6.69 -4.42 -2.80
CA ASP A 61 -6.17 -3.88 -1.54
C ASP A 61 -5.34 -2.64 -1.85
N ILE A 62 -5.64 -1.50 -1.21
CA ILE A 62 -4.97 -0.23 -1.45
C ILE A 62 -4.34 0.26 -0.14
N ASP A 63 -3.01 0.26 -0.10
CA ASP A 63 -2.24 0.79 1.02
C ASP A 63 -1.64 2.17 0.68
N ILE A 64 -1.76 3.13 1.60
CA ILE A 64 -1.07 4.42 1.49
C ILE A 64 0.37 4.25 1.97
N LEU A 65 1.33 4.31 1.05
CA LEU A 65 2.74 4.10 1.36
C LEU A 65 3.41 5.36 1.91
N LEU A 66 3.24 6.47 1.20
CA LEU A 66 3.87 7.77 1.45
C LEU A 66 2.85 8.87 1.15
N PHE A 67 2.99 10.03 1.79
CA PHE A 67 2.15 11.18 1.51
C PHE A 67 2.92 12.49 1.70
N GLY A 68 3.40 13.12 0.62
CA GLY A 68 3.88 14.51 0.65
C GLY A 68 4.80 14.95 1.80
N GLY A 69 5.67 14.08 2.33
CA GLY A 69 6.52 14.36 3.51
C GLY A 69 5.80 14.38 4.87
N VAL A 70 4.52 14.05 4.90
CA VAL A 70 3.68 13.95 6.10
C VAL A 70 3.92 12.60 6.79
N SER A 71 4.02 12.66 8.12
CA SER A 71 3.99 11.48 8.98
C SER A 71 2.66 11.42 9.73
N VAL A 72 2.07 10.23 9.81
CA VAL A 72 0.83 9.95 10.55
C VAL A 72 1.05 8.73 11.42
N SER A 73 0.63 8.77 12.68
CA SER A 73 0.71 7.64 13.61
C SER A 73 -0.61 7.41 14.33
N ASP A 74 -1.65 7.17 13.57
CA ASP A 74 -2.99 6.85 14.07
C ASP A 74 -3.20 5.33 14.13
N PRO A 75 -4.08 4.80 15.01
CA PRO A 75 -4.31 3.35 15.13
C PRO A 75 -4.68 2.64 13.81
N ASP A 76 -5.31 3.35 12.88
CA ASP A 76 -5.79 2.83 11.60
C ASP A 76 -5.09 3.44 10.37
N LEU A 77 -4.12 4.33 10.57
CA LEU A 77 -3.35 4.97 9.50
C LEU A 77 -1.93 5.30 9.97
N GLN A 78 -0.94 4.64 9.36
CA GLN A 78 0.48 4.87 9.63
C GLN A 78 1.16 5.29 8.32
N ILE A 79 1.80 6.46 8.31
CA ILE A 79 2.53 7.01 7.16
C ILE A 79 3.89 7.52 7.68
N PRO A 80 5.03 7.14 7.06
CA PRO A 80 5.19 6.11 6.03
C PRO A 80 4.63 4.75 6.44
N HIS A 81 4.16 3.95 5.48
CA HIS A 81 3.65 2.63 5.79
C HIS A 81 4.75 1.76 6.45
N PRO A 82 4.52 1.19 7.64
CA PRO A 82 5.59 0.62 8.45
C PRO A 82 6.26 -0.61 7.83
N ARG A 83 5.57 -1.29 6.90
CA ARG A 83 6.05 -2.51 6.24
C ARG A 83 6.56 -2.31 4.82
N ILE A 84 6.94 -1.09 4.42
CA ILE A 84 7.52 -0.85 3.09
C ILE A 84 8.73 -1.76 2.85
N ALA A 85 9.67 -1.81 3.80
CA ALA A 85 10.88 -2.62 3.68
C ALA A 85 10.61 -4.14 3.66
N GLU A 86 9.50 -4.59 4.24
CA GLU A 86 9.13 -6.00 4.28
C GLU A 86 8.51 -6.49 2.96
N ARG A 87 8.22 -5.59 2.02
CA ARG A 87 7.52 -5.88 0.77
C ARG A 87 8.41 -5.54 -0.43
N PRO A 88 9.18 -6.50 -0.96
CA PRO A 88 10.12 -6.25 -2.07
C PRO A 88 9.48 -5.59 -3.30
N PHE A 89 8.23 -5.95 -3.63
CA PHE A 89 7.51 -5.35 -4.75
C PHE A 89 7.23 -3.86 -4.55
N VAL A 90 7.01 -3.42 -3.31
CA VAL A 90 6.82 -2.01 -2.97
C VAL A 90 8.12 -1.25 -3.17
N VAL A 91 9.23 -1.77 -2.64
CA VAL A 91 10.55 -1.15 -2.78
C VAL A 91 10.96 -1.03 -4.25
N ALA A 92 10.77 -2.11 -5.03
CA ALA A 92 11.02 -2.11 -6.46
C ALA A 92 10.16 -1.08 -7.21
N GLY A 93 8.86 -1.02 -6.91
CA GLY A 93 7.94 -0.07 -7.54
C GLY A 93 8.27 1.39 -7.20
N LEU A 94 8.59 1.70 -5.94
CA LEU A 94 9.05 3.02 -5.53
C LEU A 94 10.35 3.41 -6.25
N SER A 95 11.30 2.48 -6.38
CA SER A 95 12.54 2.71 -7.11
C SER A 95 12.33 2.95 -8.61
N GLU A 96 11.39 2.24 -9.26
CA GLU A 96 11.02 2.48 -10.67
C GLU A 96 10.42 3.87 -10.84
N LEU A 97 9.65 4.32 -9.84
CA LEU A 97 9.15 5.68 -9.76
C LEU A 97 10.23 6.68 -9.30
N GLY A 98 11.48 6.30 -9.09
CA GLY A 98 12.53 7.22 -8.65
C GLY A 98 12.28 7.83 -7.27
N VAL A 99 11.38 7.24 -6.48
CA VAL A 99 11.08 7.66 -5.11
C VAL A 99 12.09 6.97 -4.18
N LYS A 100 13.02 7.74 -3.63
CA LYS A 100 13.88 7.28 -2.55
C LYS A 100 13.08 7.36 -1.26
N ALA A 101 12.48 6.26 -0.84
CA ALA A 101 11.94 6.20 0.51
C ALA A 101 13.13 6.30 1.49
N GLU A 102 13.24 7.41 2.24
CA GLU A 102 13.98 7.39 3.49
C GLU A 102 13.23 6.46 4.45
N ILE A 103 13.46 5.15 4.31
CA ILE A 103 12.95 4.16 5.24
C ILE A 103 13.76 4.34 6.52
N ARG A 104 13.41 5.34 7.32
CA ARG A 104 13.84 5.39 8.70
C ARG A 104 13.19 4.18 9.35
N SER A 105 14.00 3.16 9.62
CA SER A 105 13.59 2.07 10.48
C SER A 105 13.01 2.71 11.74
N VAL A 106 11.72 2.49 11.98
CA VAL A 106 11.16 2.75 13.30
C VAL A 106 11.81 1.71 14.18
N ALA A 107 12.98 2.04 14.71
CA ALA A 107 13.63 1.28 15.76
C ALA A 107 12.61 1.21 16.89
N ARG A 108 12.17 -0.02 17.18
CA ARG A 108 11.31 -0.31 18.33
C ARG A 108 11.99 0.26 19.57
N SER A 109 11.34 1.24 20.18
CA SER A 109 11.62 1.65 21.57
C SER A 109 10.85 0.73 22.50
#